data_AF-A0A067EG94-F1
#
_entry.id   AF-A0A067EG94-F1
#
_cell.length_a   1.000
_cell.length_b   1.000
_cell.length_c   1.000
_cell.angle_alpha   90.00
_cell.angle_beta   90.00
_cell.angle_gamma   90.00
#
_symmetry.space_group_name_H-M   'P 1'
#
loop_
_entity.id
_entity.type
_entity.pdbx_description
1 polymer ?
#
loop_
_entity_poly.entity_id
_entity_poly.type
_entity_poly.pdbx_seq_one_letter_code
_entity_poly.pdbx_strand_id
1 'polypeptide(L)'
;MEMVKAISLDVVEIVQPAKEGYQLTLRLNLSKIPCGKDSMKVISEISMVQATILSSQLKEMLWTVNSEDTFQGMCKPIKLVYHPRETFYVIKQPLKIAAVFPMRFKEHSDVIIATAFLQELTDVGSSKKWAKVPPCCWAPIPPPELRGEPFEDLSTNGGFVTFDIYPRHIEGKRLDKTVWSLLNFYAYVKYHVKCTKGFIQRRMRKRLESLVETLQGPNLGEDEQTEKVQGNARCSCVGKSVRLPKFKMLKRKYGDFTRKIKKLRFRIKIHGFRRFRQRWLTIPKFSSSMGYTKLD
;
A
#
# COMPACT_ATOMS: atom_id res chain seq x y z
N MET A 1 28.31 -8.81 -12.69
CA MET A 1 29.51 -7.94 -12.58
C MET A 1 29.78 -7.17 -13.87
N GLU A 2 29.60 -7.77 -15.04
CA GLU A 2 29.78 -7.11 -16.35
C GLU A 2 28.87 -5.88 -16.52
N MET A 3 27.59 -5.98 -16.12
CA MET A 3 26.67 -4.82 -16.13
C MET A 3 27.13 -3.65 -15.24
N VAL A 4 27.89 -3.91 -14.18
CA VAL A 4 28.43 -2.85 -13.30
C VAL A 4 29.67 -2.22 -13.94
N LYS A 5 30.51 -3.03 -14.59
CA LYS A 5 31.66 -2.54 -15.38
C LYS A 5 31.21 -1.70 -16.58
N ALA A 6 30.04 -1.99 -17.14
CA ALA A 6 29.44 -1.19 -18.21
C ALA A 6 28.95 0.19 -17.74
N ILE A 7 28.76 0.41 -16.44
CA ILE A 7 28.39 1.72 -15.88
C ILE A 7 29.66 2.58 -15.82
N SER A 8 29.82 3.46 -16.81
CA SER A 8 30.87 4.49 -16.86
C SER A 8 32.29 3.97 -16.59
N LEU A 9 32.83 3.19 -17.54
CA LEU A 9 34.15 2.56 -17.51
C LEU A 9 35.29 3.48 -17.02
N ASP A 10 35.22 4.77 -17.33
CA ASP A 10 36.28 5.73 -17.00
C ASP A 10 36.18 6.32 -15.59
N VAL A 11 34.98 6.29 -14.98
CA VAL A 11 34.68 7.01 -13.72
C VAL A 11 34.61 6.06 -12.52
N VAL A 12 34.12 4.83 -12.73
CA VAL A 12 33.88 3.85 -11.67
C VAL A 12 34.81 2.66 -11.83
N GLU A 13 35.64 2.41 -10.82
CA GLU A 13 36.54 1.26 -10.79
C GLU A 13 36.17 0.32 -9.63
N ILE A 14 36.11 -0.99 -9.92
CA ILE A 14 35.87 -2.01 -8.90
C ILE A 14 37.19 -2.33 -8.21
N VAL A 15 37.30 -2.06 -6.91
CA VAL A 15 38.51 -2.35 -6.13
C VAL A 15 38.50 -3.82 -5.73
N GLN A 16 39.61 -4.53 -6.00
CA GLN A 16 39.86 -5.90 -5.53
C GLN A 16 41.16 -5.95 -4.72
N PRO A 17 41.17 -6.57 -3.53
CA PRO A 17 40.03 -7.15 -2.80
C PRO A 17 39.05 -6.08 -2.30
N ALA A 18 37.80 -6.48 -2.03
CA ALA A 18 36.84 -5.58 -1.38
C ALA A 18 37.34 -5.20 0.02
N LYS A 19 37.00 -3.99 0.47
CA LYS A 19 37.33 -3.53 1.82
C LYS A 19 36.69 -4.45 2.85
N GLU A 20 37.40 -4.70 3.96
CA GLU A 20 36.91 -5.57 5.04
C GLU A 20 35.49 -5.20 5.46
N GLY A 21 34.62 -6.21 5.55
CA GLY A 21 33.20 -6.05 5.88
C GLY A 21 32.27 -5.72 4.70
N TYR A 22 32.79 -5.52 3.48
CA TYR A 22 31.99 -5.22 2.30
C TYR A 22 32.13 -6.28 1.21
N GLN A 23 31.03 -6.54 0.50
CA GLN A 23 30.98 -7.48 -0.63
C GLN A 23 31.48 -6.86 -1.94
N LEU A 24 31.35 -5.53 -2.07
CA LEU A 24 31.78 -4.77 -3.24
C LEU A 24 32.31 -3.41 -2.79
N THR A 25 33.45 -2.99 -3.33
CA THR A 25 34.01 -1.65 -3.10
C THR A 25 34.23 -0.98 -4.44
N LEU A 26 33.74 0.26 -4.57
CA LEU A 26 33.86 1.06 -5.78
C LEU A 26 34.74 2.26 -5.49
N ARG A 27 35.69 2.55 -6.37
CA ARG A 27 36.51 3.76 -6.37
C ARG A 27 35.99 4.70 -7.46
N LEU A 28 35.72 5.94 -7.08
CA LEU A 28 35.22 6.98 -7.98
C LEU A 28 36.33 7.98 -8.30
N ASN A 29 36.62 8.17 -9.58
CA ASN A 29 37.59 9.15 -10.03
C ASN A 29 36.89 10.49 -10.30
N LEU A 30 36.86 11.37 -9.28
CA LEU A 30 36.16 12.66 -9.36
C LEU A 30 36.69 13.57 -10.47
N SER A 31 37.97 13.47 -10.81
CA SER A 31 38.60 14.26 -11.89
C SER A 31 38.10 13.92 -13.28
N LYS A 32 37.55 12.70 -13.46
CA LYS A 32 37.03 12.22 -14.75
C LYS A 32 35.52 12.44 -14.90
N ILE A 33 34.87 13.03 -13.90
CA ILE A 33 33.44 13.35 -13.99
C ILE A 33 33.29 14.58 -14.91
N PRO A 34 32.55 14.48 -16.02
CA PRO A 34 32.36 15.61 -16.92
C PRO A 34 31.61 16.74 -16.22
N CYS A 35 31.99 17.99 -16.46
CA CYS A 35 31.28 19.17 -15.95
C CYS A 35 30.11 19.54 -16.88
N GLY A 36 28.96 19.93 -16.33
CA GLY A 36 27.79 20.40 -17.08
C GLY A 36 26.61 19.41 -17.10
N LYS A 37 25.85 19.35 -18.20
CA LYS A 37 24.63 18.52 -18.28
C LYS A 37 24.92 17.01 -18.21
N ASP A 38 26.10 16.57 -18.63
CA ASP A 38 26.49 15.17 -18.61
C ASP A 38 26.95 14.70 -17.22
N SER A 39 27.29 15.63 -16.32
CA SER A 39 27.60 15.30 -14.91
C SER A 39 26.41 14.62 -14.23
N MET A 40 25.20 15.15 -14.46
CA MET A 40 23.97 14.64 -13.86
C MET A 40 23.64 13.23 -14.33
N LYS A 41 23.98 12.88 -15.59
CA LYS A 41 23.79 11.53 -16.11
C LYS A 41 24.72 10.54 -15.42
N VAL A 42 26.00 10.89 -15.33
CA VAL A 42 27.02 10.05 -14.66
C VAL A 42 26.69 9.89 -13.17
N ILE A 43 26.32 10.97 -12.48
CA ILE A 43 25.91 10.91 -11.07
C ILE A 43 24.67 10.02 -10.89
N SER A 44 23.67 10.16 -11.78
CA SER A 44 22.48 9.31 -11.76
C SER A 44 22.85 7.84 -11.97
N GLU A 45 23.73 7.54 -12.92
CA GLU A 45 24.21 6.18 -13.20
C GLU A 45 24.96 5.58 -12.01
N ILE A 46 25.84 6.36 -11.36
CA ILE A 46 26.53 5.95 -10.12
C ILE A 46 25.53 5.66 -9.01
N SER A 47 24.51 6.51 -8.84
CA SER A 47 23.46 6.30 -7.83
C SER A 47 22.61 5.05 -8.10
N MET A 48 22.54 4.62 -9.36
CA MET A 48 21.80 3.43 -9.79
C MET A 48 22.60 2.13 -9.67
N VAL A 49 23.88 2.15 -9.30
CA VAL A 49 24.72 0.93 -9.23
C VAL A 49 24.09 -0.15 -8.35
N GLN A 50 23.58 0.20 -7.17
CA GLN A 50 22.87 -0.76 -6.32
C GLN A 50 21.65 -1.36 -7.03
N ALA A 51 20.85 -0.53 -7.70
CA ALA A 51 19.68 -0.99 -8.44
C ALA A 51 20.09 -1.90 -9.62
N THR A 52 21.20 -1.61 -10.30
CA THR A 52 21.71 -2.44 -11.39
C THR A 52 22.18 -3.81 -10.89
N ILE A 53 22.86 -3.86 -9.74
CA ILE A 53 23.30 -5.13 -9.11
C ILE A 53 22.09 -5.99 -8.73
N LEU A 54 21.09 -5.40 -8.06
CA LEU A 54 19.90 -6.14 -7.65
C LEU A 54 19.03 -6.55 -8.85
N SER A 55 19.03 -5.76 -9.93
CA SER A 55 18.25 -6.07 -11.12
C SER A 55 18.92 -7.05 -12.07
N SER A 56 20.24 -7.22 -12.05
CA SER A 56 20.95 -8.02 -13.06
C SER A 56 20.50 -9.47 -13.07
N GLN A 57 20.42 -10.10 -11.88
CA GLN A 57 19.99 -11.49 -11.76
C GLN A 57 18.55 -11.68 -12.27
N LEU A 58 17.64 -10.76 -11.92
CA LEU A 58 16.25 -10.84 -12.37
C LEU A 58 16.13 -10.55 -13.88
N LYS A 59 16.93 -9.62 -14.43
CA LYS A 59 16.97 -9.33 -15.87
C LYS A 59 17.40 -10.55 -16.67
N GLU A 60 18.45 -11.22 -16.25
CA GLU A 60 18.95 -12.44 -16.89
C GLU A 60 17.86 -13.54 -16.87
N MET A 61 17.25 -13.78 -15.70
CA MET A 61 16.15 -14.75 -15.60
C MET A 61 14.99 -14.44 -16.54
N LEU A 62 14.54 -13.18 -16.57
CA LEU A 62 13.44 -12.75 -17.43
C LEU A 62 13.81 -12.81 -18.93
N TRP A 63 15.06 -12.52 -19.30
CA TRP A 63 15.49 -12.56 -20.69
C TRP A 63 15.48 -13.99 -21.26
N THR A 64 15.86 -14.99 -20.45
CA THR A 64 15.87 -16.41 -20.87
C THR A 64 14.47 -17.00 -21.15
N VAL A 65 13.39 -16.22 -20.97
CA VAL A 65 12.04 -16.61 -21.42
C VAL A 65 11.91 -16.58 -22.93
N ASN A 66 12.69 -15.72 -23.58
CA ASN A 66 12.61 -15.54 -25.04
C ASN A 66 13.47 -16.55 -25.81
N SER A 67 14.41 -17.22 -25.14
CA SER A 67 15.19 -18.31 -25.75
C SER A 67 14.38 -19.60 -25.62
N GLU A 68 14.00 -20.19 -26.76
CA GLU A 68 13.24 -21.45 -26.90
C GLU A 68 14.01 -22.68 -26.40
N ASP A 69 14.54 -22.66 -25.18
CA ASP A 69 14.99 -23.89 -24.55
C ASP A 69 13.74 -24.65 -24.11
N THR A 70 13.45 -25.70 -24.88
CA THR A 70 12.34 -26.64 -24.70
C THR A 70 12.56 -27.44 -23.41
N PHE A 71 12.43 -26.80 -22.25
CA PHE A 71 12.44 -27.48 -20.97
C PHE A 71 11.06 -28.08 -20.72
N GLN A 72 10.97 -29.39 -20.85
CA GLN A 72 9.75 -30.19 -20.71
C GLN A 72 9.35 -30.43 -19.23
N GLY A 73 10.01 -29.77 -18.26
CA GLY A 73 9.77 -29.92 -16.83
C GLY A 73 9.69 -28.58 -16.08
N MET A 74 9.03 -28.58 -14.92
CA MET A 74 9.01 -27.43 -14.02
C MET A 74 10.43 -27.12 -13.54
N CYS A 75 10.95 -25.94 -13.85
CA CYS A 75 12.22 -25.49 -13.29
C CYS A 75 12.08 -25.30 -11.78
N LYS A 76 13.11 -25.69 -11.03
CA LYS A 76 13.15 -25.45 -9.58
C LYS A 76 12.95 -23.95 -9.30
N PRO A 77 12.10 -23.58 -8.31
CA PRO A 77 11.92 -22.19 -7.93
C PRO A 77 13.26 -21.55 -7.57
N ILE A 78 13.52 -20.35 -8.11
CA ILE A 78 14.71 -19.59 -7.73
C ILE A 78 14.29 -18.57 -6.68
N LYS A 79 14.82 -18.73 -5.47
CA LYS A 79 14.60 -17.82 -4.35
C LYS A 79 15.47 -16.58 -4.49
N LEU A 80 14.85 -15.40 -4.55
CA LEU A 80 15.53 -14.11 -4.54
C LEU A 80 15.41 -13.47 -3.15
N VAL A 81 16.57 -13.21 -2.52
CA VAL A 81 16.67 -12.66 -1.16
C VAL A 81 17.32 -11.27 -1.22
N TYR A 82 16.52 -10.25 -1.54
CA TYR A 82 16.99 -8.86 -1.48
C TYR A 82 16.86 -8.26 -0.08
N HIS A 83 15.90 -8.76 0.70
CA HIS A 83 15.75 -8.45 2.10
C HIS A 83 15.46 -9.73 2.90
N PRO A 84 16.08 -9.96 4.07
CA PRO A 84 16.04 -11.26 4.75
C PRO A 84 14.64 -11.79 5.06
N ARG A 85 13.64 -10.90 5.20
CA ARG A 85 12.24 -11.27 5.50
C ARG A 85 11.27 -11.07 4.33
N GLU A 86 11.75 -10.60 3.19
CA GLU A 86 10.95 -10.27 2.01
C GLU A 86 11.59 -10.92 0.79
N THR A 87 11.54 -12.25 0.80
CA THR A 87 11.99 -13.10 -0.30
C THR A 87 10.87 -13.25 -1.30
N PHE A 88 11.20 -13.39 -2.58
CA PHE A 88 10.21 -13.81 -3.57
C PHE A 88 10.83 -14.84 -4.52
N TYR A 89 9.97 -15.64 -5.12
CA TYR A 89 10.37 -16.76 -5.96
C TYR A 89 10.12 -16.42 -7.42
N VAL A 90 11.03 -16.86 -8.27
CA VAL A 90 10.88 -16.82 -9.72
C VAL A 90 10.86 -18.25 -10.21
N ILE A 91 9.75 -18.64 -10.84
CA ILE A 91 9.55 -19.97 -11.39
C ILE A 91 9.44 -19.85 -12.90
N LYS A 92 10.34 -20.52 -13.62
CA LYS A 92 10.28 -20.59 -15.08
C LYS A 92 9.29 -21.68 -15.50
N GLN A 93 8.35 -21.30 -16.35
CA GLN A 93 7.42 -22.20 -17.02
C GLN A 93 7.61 -22.07 -18.55
N PRO A 94 7.14 -23.04 -19.35
CA PRO A 94 7.44 -23.06 -20.79
C PRO A 94 7.02 -21.80 -21.57
N LEU A 95 5.91 -21.16 -21.19
CA LEU A 95 5.35 -19.99 -21.90
C LEU A 95 5.38 -18.69 -21.09
N LYS A 96 5.74 -18.77 -19.80
CA LYS A 96 5.69 -17.65 -18.87
C LYS A 96 6.65 -17.82 -17.71
N ILE A 97 6.98 -16.73 -17.03
CA ILE A 97 7.59 -16.75 -15.71
C ILE A 97 6.55 -16.38 -14.68
N ALA A 98 6.46 -17.17 -13.62
CA ALA A 98 5.66 -16.85 -12.45
C ALA A 98 6.57 -16.23 -11.37
N ALA A 99 6.26 -15.01 -10.95
CA ALA A 99 6.91 -14.35 -9.81
C ALA A 99 5.98 -14.42 -8.59
N VAL A 100 6.38 -15.17 -7.56
CA VAL A 100 5.56 -15.46 -6.37
C VAL A 100 6.10 -14.72 -5.14
N PHE A 101 5.26 -13.91 -4.52
CA PHE A 101 5.56 -13.06 -3.38
C PHE A 101 4.84 -13.55 -2.11
N PRO A 102 5.55 -14.25 -1.21
CA PRO A 102 5.04 -14.57 0.14
C PRO A 102 4.91 -13.32 1.04
N MET A 103 3.69 -12.84 1.25
CA MET A 103 3.42 -11.60 1.98
C MET A 103 3.41 -11.79 3.50
N ARG A 104 4.26 -11.03 4.20
CA ARG A 104 4.41 -11.06 5.66
C ARG A 104 4.23 -9.70 6.30
N PHE A 105 3.37 -9.63 7.30
CA PHE A 105 3.11 -8.44 8.11
C PHE A 105 3.32 -8.74 9.59
N LYS A 106 3.78 -7.75 10.36
CA LYS A 106 4.01 -7.91 11.81
C LYS A 106 2.70 -7.84 12.59
N GLU A 107 1.81 -6.91 12.22
CA GLU A 107 0.58 -6.63 12.94
C GLU A 107 -0.63 -7.30 12.28
N HIS A 108 -1.53 -7.86 13.08
CA HIS A 108 -2.77 -8.47 12.57
C HIS A 108 -3.67 -7.47 11.83
N SER A 109 -3.73 -6.21 12.27
CA SER A 109 -4.49 -5.17 11.55
C SER A 109 -3.96 -4.92 10.15
N ASP A 110 -2.63 -4.97 9.98
CA ASP A 110 -1.98 -4.79 8.69
C ASP A 110 -2.26 -5.96 7.76
N VAL A 111 -2.35 -7.18 8.30
CA VAL A 111 -2.78 -8.38 7.55
C VAL A 111 -4.17 -8.17 6.96
N ILE A 112 -5.15 -7.74 7.76
CA ILE A 112 -6.53 -7.54 7.29
C ILE A 112 -6.57 -6.50 6.17
N ILE A 113 -5.86 -5.37 6.35
CA ILE A 113 -5.80 -4.30 5.34
C ILE A 113 -5.11 -4.80 4.06
N ALA A 114 -4.00 -5.52 4.21
CA ALA A 114 -3.24 -6.07 3.09
C ALA A 114 -4.05 -7.11 2.30
N THR A 115 -4.69 -8.06 2.97
CA THR A 115 -5.54 -9.07 2.33
C THR A 115 -6.66 -8.42 1.51
N ALA A 116 -7.34 -7.42 2.07
CA ALA A 116 -8.35 -6.67 1.33
C ALA A 116 -7.75 -5.92 0.12
N PHE A 117 -6.56 -5.33 0.27
CA PHE A 117 -5.86 -4.68 -0.84
C PHE A 117 -5.46 -5.67 -1.96
N LEU A 118 -4.92 -6.83 -1.61
CA LEU A 118 -4.44 -7.84 -2.56
C LEU A 118 -5.58 -8.52 -3.32
N GLN A 119 -6.71 -8.78 -2.65
CA GLN A 119 -7.93 -9.26 -3.30
C GLN A 119 -8.43 -8.26 -4.36
N GLU A 120 -8.43 -6.97 -4.04
CA GLU A 120 -8.85 -5.93 -4.99
C GLU A 120 -7.86 -5.77 -6.14
N LEU A 121 -6.56 -5.92 -5.87
CA LEU A 121 -5.54 -5.91 -6.90
C LEU A 121 -5.78 -7.04 -7.91
N THR A 122 -6.15 -8.24 -7.41
CA THR A 122 -6.50 -9.40 -8.24
C THR A 122 -7.76 -9.15 -9.06
N ASP A 123 -8.82 -8.61 -8.45
CA ASP A 123 -10.06 -8.24 -9.13
C ASP A 123 -9.82 -7.21 -10.26
N VAL A 124 -8.99 -6.19 -9.99
CA VAL A 124 -8.65 -5.15 -10.96
C VAL A 124 -7.76 -5.70 -12.07
N GLY A 125 -6.77 -6.53 -11.73
CA GLY A 125 -5.89 -7.19 -12.69
C GLY A 125 -6.63 -8.13 -13.63
N SER A 126 -7.71 -8.76 -13.16
CA SER A 126 -8.58 -9.64 -13.95
C SER A 126 -9.56 -8.88 -14.86
N SER A 127 -9.63 -7.54 -14.75
CA SER A 127 -10.55 -6.73 -15.55
C SER A 127 -10.07 -6.61 -16.99
N LYS A 128 -11.01 -6.70 -17.96
CA LYS A 128 -10.74 -6.50 -19.41
C LYS A 128 -9.99 -5.19 -19.72
N LYS A 129 -10.16 -4.15 -18.89
CA LYS A 129 -9.46 -2.86 -19.03
C LYS A 129 -7.94 -2.99 -18.91
N TRP A 130 -7.47 -3.98 -18.17
CA TRP A 130 -6.06 -4.21 -17.90
C TRP A 130 -5.53 -5.48 -18.58
N ALA A 131 -6.18 -5.98 -19.63
CA ALA A 131 -5.79 -7.22 -20.31
C ALA A 131 -4.32 -7.26 -20.81
N LYS A 132 -3.69 -6.09 -21.01
CA LYS A 132 -2.28 -5.96 -21.45
C LYS A 132 -1.26 -6.04 -20.31
N VAL A 133 -1.69 -6.07 -19.05
CA VAL A 133 -0.80 -6.13 -17.88
C VAL A 133 -0.53 -7.58 -17.47
N PRO A 134 0.55 -7.85 -16.71
CA PRO A 134 0.77 -9.15 -16.09
C PRO A 134 -0.45 -9.59 -15.27
N PRO A 135 -1.06 -10.76 -15.57
CA PRO A 135 -2.06 -11.35 -14.71
C PRO A 135 -1.51 -11.51 -13.29
N CYS A 136 -2.34 -11.16 -12.32
CA CYS A 136 -2.01 -11.23 -10.90
C CYS A 136 -3.07 -12.08 -10.20
N CYS A 137 -2.63 -12.99 -9.34
CA CYS A 137 -3.53 -13.73 -8.46
C CYS A 137 -3.04 -13.68 -7.01
N TRP A 138 -3.98 -13.74 -6.08
CA TRP A 138 -3.71 -13.86 -4.66
C TRP A 138 -4.34 -15.14 -4.13
N ALA A 139 -3.58 -15.91 -3.36
CA ALA A 139 -4.05 -17.12 -2.69
C ALA A 139 -3.55 -17.16 -1.23
N PRO A 140 -4.34 -17.65 -0.28
CA PRO A 140 -3.89 -17.82 1.11
C PRO A 140 -2.88 -18.98 1.27
N ILE A 141 -2.90 -19.93 0.34
CA ILE A 141 -2.09 -21.16 0.38
C ILE A 141 -0.94 -21.02 -0.64
N PRO A 142 0.26 -21.56 -0.35
CA PRO A 142 1.37 -21.53 -1.30
C PRO A 142 0.98 -22.21 -2.62
N PRO A 143 1.37 -21.64 -3.77
CA PRO A 143 1.14 -22.26 -5.06
C PRO A 143 1.88 -23.61 -5.15
N PRO A 144 1.33 -24.59 -5.88
CA PRO A 144 1.87 -25.95 -5.92
C PRO A 144 3.33 -26.02 -6.37
N GLU A 145 3.77 -25.04 -7.16
CA GLU A 145 5.13 -24.89 -7.64
C GLU A 145 6.16 -24.63 -6.53
N LEU A 146 5.72 -24.14 -5.37
CA LEU A 146 6.58 -23.92 -4.20
C LEU A 146 6.55 -25.09 -3.20
N ARG A 147 5.87 -26.20 -3.51
CA ARG A 147 5.86 -27.38 -2.64
C ARG A 147 7.27 -28.00 -2.62
N GLY A 148 7.90 -28.02 -1.44
CA GLY A 148 9.26 -28.53 -1.25
C GLY A 148 10.26 -27.47 -0.77
N GLU A 149 9.92 -26.19 -0.87
CA GLU A 149 10.69 -25.12 -0.23
C GLU A 149 10.53 -25.16 1.31
N PRO A 150 11.53 -24.67 2.07
CA PRO A 150 11.52 -24.76 3.53
C PRO A 150 10.32 -24.02 4.14
N PHE A 151 9.76 -24.60 5.19
CA PHE A 151 8.52 -24.14 5.81
C PHE A 151 8.59 -22.68 6.29
N GLU A 152 9.74 -22.21 6.78
CA GLU A 152 9.94 -20.82 7.20
C GLU A 152 9.65 -19.83 6.07
N ASP A 153 10.01 -20.18 4.84
CA ASP A 153 9.79 -19.33 3.68
C ASP A 153 8.37 -19.43 3.11
N LEU A 154 7.62 -20.47 3.46
CA LEU A 154 6.22 -20.65 3.07
C LEU A 154 5.24 -20.19 4.16
N SER A 155 5.70 -20.03 5.39
CA SER A 155 4.89 -19.49 6.48
C SER A 155 4.63 -17.99 6.26
N THR A 156 3.40 -17.67 5.86
CA THR A 156 2.94 -16.31 5.59
C THR A 156 1.59 -16.06 6.23
N ASN A 157 1.34 -14.83 6.66
CA ASN A 157 0.04 -14.40 7.18
C ASN A 157 -0.75 -13.55 6.18
N GLY A 158 -0.08 -12.93 5.20
CA GLY A 158 -0.71 -12.12 4.15
C GLY A 158 -1.06 -12.93 2.89
N GLY A 159 -0.74 -14.22 2.84
CA GLY A 159 -0.89 -15.08 1.66
C GLY A 159 0.20 -14.85 0.60
N PHE A 160 -0.05 -15.36 -0.59
CA PHE A 160 0.87 -15.38 -1.73
C PHE A 160 0.29 -14.60 -2.88
N VAL A 161 1.09 -13.70 -3.46
CA VAL A 161 0.73 -12.98 -4.68
C VAL A 161 1.58 -13.51 -5.82
N THR A 162 0.98 -13.91 -6.92
CA THR A 162 1.69 -14.41 -8.09
C THR A 162 1.44 -13.50 -9.27
N PHE A 163 2.51 -13.13 -9.98
CA PHE A 163 2.44 -12.42 -11.26
C PHE A 163 2.91 -13.32 -12.39
N ASP A 164 2.08 -13.44 -13.42
CA ASP A 164 2.41 -14.15 -14.64
C ASP A 164 3.02 -13.21 -15.67
N ILE A 165 4.29 -13.40 -15.95
CA ILE A 165 5.09 -12.58 -16.85
C ILE A 165 5.26 -13.34 -18.16
N TYR A 166 4.72 -12.78 -19.23
CA TYR A 166 4.82 -13.32 -20.59
C TYR A 166 5.86 -12.52 -21.38
N PRO A 167 6.38 -13.04 -22.51
CA PRO A 167 7.31 -12.32 -23.39
C PRO A 167 6.87 -10.88 -23.73
N ARG A 168 5.57 -10.68 -24.00
CA ARG A 168 4.96 -9.36 -24.24
C ARG A 168 5.12 -8.34 -23.10
N HIS A 169 5.43 -8.77 -21.87
CA HIS A 169 5.64 -7.90 -20.71
C HIS A 169 7.10 -7.48 -20.55
N ILE A 170 8.02 -8.16 -21.23
CA ILE A 170 9.48 -7.97 -21.11
C ILE A 170 10.13 -7.51 -22.42
N GLU A 171 9.34 -7.27 -23.46
CA GLU A 171 9.83 -6.82 -24.77
C GLU A 171 10.47 -5.42 -24.72
N GLY A 172 11.69 -5.32 -25.26
CA GLY A 172 12.45 -4.07 -25.39
C GLY A 172 12.63 -3.32 -24.06
N LYS A 173 12.30 -2.02 -24.07
CA LYS A 173 12.44 -1.12 -22.89
C LYS A 173 11.47 -1.44 -21.73
N ARG A 174 10.60 -2.45 -21.87
CA ARG A 174 9.63 -2.83 -20.82
C ARG A 174 10.26 -3.72 -19.76
N LEU A 175 11.33 -4.45 -20.09
CA LEU A 175 12.06 -5.31 -19.17
C LEU A 175 12.45 -4.56 -17.89
N ASP A 176 13.12 -3.42 -18.03
CA ASP A 176 13.59 -2.61 -16.89
C ASP A 176 12.44 -2.17 -15.98
N LYS A 177 11.30 -1.78 -16.58
CA LYS A 177 10.12 -1.36 -15.82
C LYS A 177 9.50 -2.53 -15.06
N THR A 178 9.42 -3.70 -15.69
CA THR A 178 8.90 -4.93 -15.07
C THR A 178 9.79 -5.35 -13.91
N VAL A 179 11.10 -5.39 -14.11
CA VAL A 179 12.10 -5.68 -13.07
C VAL A 179 11.97 -4.71 -11.90
N TRP A 180 11.93 -3.40 -12.17
CA TRP A 180 11.72 -2.39 -11.15
C TRP A 180 10.43 -2.62 -10.36
N SER A 181 9.34 -2.96 -11.05
CA SER A 181 8.04 -3.17 -10.43
C SER A 181 8.01 -4.39 -9.52
N LEU A 182 8.64 -5.49 -9.94
CA LEU A 182 8.75 -6.73 -9.16
C LEU A 182 9.62 -6.53 -7.91
N LEU A 183 10.80 -5.93 -8.06
CA LEU A 183 11.71 -5.66 -6.95
C LEU A 183 11.08 -4.75 -5.89
N ASN A 184 10.26 -3.79 -6.31
CA ASN A 184 9.63 -2.83 -5.40
C ASN A 184 8.23 -3.25 -4.91
N PHE A 185 7.70 -4.41 -5.32
CA PHE A 185 6.33 -4.79 -5.03
C PHE A 185 6.05 -4.92 -3.53
N TYR A 186 6.98 -5.51 -2.75
CA TYR A 186 6.85 -5.60 -1.30
C TYR A 186 6.74 -4.22 -0.63
N ALA A 187 7.66 -3.31 -0.97
CA ALA A 187 7.67 -1.96 -0.46
C ALA A 187 6.37 -1.22 -0.85
N TYR A 188 5.90 -1.41 -2.09
CA TYR A 188 4.65 -0.84 -2.58
C TYR A 188 3.44 -1.26 -1.73
N VAL A 189 3.27 -2.56 -1.50
CA VAL A 189 2.15 -3.08 -0.70
C VAL A 189 2.24 -2.57 0.75
N LYS A 190 3.41 -2.70 1.40
CA LYS A 190 3.60 -2.27 2.79
C LYS A 190 3.38 -0.77 2.96
N TYR A 191 3.85 0.03 2.02
CA TYR A 191 3.61 1.47 2.00
C TYR A 191 2.11 1.78 1.95
N HIS A 192 1.37 1.16 1.04
CA HIS A 192 -0.07 1.41 0.88
C HIS A 192 -0.90 0.91 2.07
N VAL A 193 -0.50 -0.18 2.73
CA VAL A 193 -1.10 -0.62 3.99
C VAL A 193 -0.93 0.45 5.08
N LYS A 194 0.29 0.97 5.27
CA LYS A 194 0.57 2.05 6.23
C LYS A 194 -0.21 3.33 5.92
N CYS A 195 -0.25 3.75 4.66
CA CYS A 195 -1.02 4.92 4.24
C CYS A 195 -2.51 4.75 4.54
N THR A 196 -3.05 3.56 4.32
CA THR A 196 -4.46 3.24 4.58
C THR A 196 -4.76 3.27 6.07
N LYS A 197 -3.89 2.69 6.91
CA LYS A 197 -3.99 2.76 8.37
C LYS A 197 -4.00 4.21 8.86
N GLY A 198 -3.06 5.04 8.38
CA GLY A 198 -3.01 6.46 8.72
C GLY A 198 -4.24 7.23 8.23
N PHE A 199 -4.79 6.89 7.07
CA PHE A 199 -6.03 7.46 6.56
C PHE A 199 -7.24 7.13 7.45
N ILE A 200 -7.37 5.88 7.88
CA ILE A 200 -8.42 5.43 8.80
C ILE A 200 -8.32 6.20 10.12
N GLN A 201 -7.13 6.27 10.72
CA GLN A 201 -6.90 7.02 11.96
C GLN A 201 -7.25 8.51 11.82
N ARG A 202 -6.89 9.16 10.70
CA ARG A 202 -7.27 10.56 10.44
C ARG A 202 -8.79 10.73 10.34
N ARG A 203 -9.49 9.76 9.75
CA ARG A 203 -10.95 9.79 9.64
C ARG A 203 -11.63 9.57 10.98
N MET A 204 -11.08 8.69 11.82
CA MET A 204 -11.57 8.46 13.19
C MET A 204 -11.42 9.72 14.05
N ARG A 205 -10.26 10.40 14.01
CA ARG A 205 -10.05 11.66 14.74
C ARG A 205 -11.07 12.74 14.36
N LYS A 206 -11.27 12.97 13.06
CA LYS A 206 -12.29 13.92 12.58
C LYS A 206 -13.71 13.57 13.01
N ARG A 207 -14.02 12.28 13.18
CA ARG A 207 -15.32 11.83 13.67
C ARG A 207 -15.47 12.08 15.16
N LEU A 208 -14.41 11.82 15.93
CA LEU A 208 -14.36 12.13 17.35
C LEU A 208 -14.52 13.64 17.60
N GLU A 209 -13.76 14.48 16.90
CA GLU A 209 -13.87 15.95 16.95
C GLU A 209 -15.33 16.40 16.72
N SER A 210 -15.97 15.90 15.65
CA SER A 210 -17.37 16.23 15.34
C SER A 210 -18.37 15.75 16.40
N LEU A 211 -18.12 14.63 17.08
CA LEU A 211 -18.99 14.12 18.16
C LEU A 211 -18.82 14.97 19.42
N VAL A 212 -17.57 15.32 19.76
CA VAL A 212 -17.26 16.19 20.90
C VAL A 212 -17.88 17.57 20.72
N GLU A 213 -17.77 18.19 19.54
CA GLU A 213 -18.45 19.45 19.21
C GLU A 213 -19.97 19.38 19.42
N THR A 214 -20.59 18.23 19.08
CA THR A 214 -22.04 18.04 19.26
C THR A 214 -22.42 17.90 20.73
N LEU A 215 -21.56 17.26 21.54
CA LEU A 215 -21.77 17.11 22.99
C LEU A 215 -21.50 18.39 23.77
N GLN A 216 -20.58 19.24 23.32
CA GLN A 216 -20.25 20.53 23.95
C GLN A 216 -21.17 21.66 23.49
N GLY A 217 -21.82 21.55 22.32
CA GLY A 217 -22.80 22.50 21.80
C GLY A 217 -23.96 22.89 22.74
N PRO A 218 -24.53 22.01 23.59
CA PRO A 218 -25.53 22.43 24.59
C PRO A 218 -24.95 23.21 25.78
N ASN A 219 -23.64 23.21 26.03
CA ASN A 219 -23.02 23.84 27.21
C ASN A 219 -22.50 25.27 26.96
N LEU A 220 -22.56 25.78 25.73
CA LEU A 220 -22.04 27.11 25.35
C LEU A 220 -23.16 28.09 24.96
N GLY A 221 -24.40 27.82 25.40
CA GLY A 221 -25.59 28.54 24.97
C GLY A 221 -26.36 29.28 26.07
N GLU A 222 -25.78 29.52 27.24
CA GLU A 222 -26.49 30.24 28.33
C GLU A 222 -25.78 31.47 28.92
N ASP A 223 -24.53 31.77 28.59
CA ASP A 223 -23.81 32.89 29.24
C ASP A 223 -23.31 33.95 28.25
N GLU A 224 -24.21 34.79 27.71
CA GLU A 224 -23.86 36.13 27.22
C GLU A 224 -25.11 36.99 26.98
N GLN A 225 -25.80 37.36 28.06
CA GLN A 225 -26.72 38.52 28.09
C GLN A 225 -26.97 38.97 29.53
N THR A 226 -25.97 39.54 30.18
CA THR A 226 -26.18 40.37 31.37
C THR A 226 -26.58 41.78 30.94
N GLU A 227 -27.88 42.00 30.72
CA GLU A 227 -28.45 43.34 30.94
C GLU A 227 -28.70 43.54 32.43
N LYS A 228 -28.23 44.69 32.93
CA LYS A 228 -28.38 45.15 34.31
C LYS A 228 -29.85 45.43 34.61
N VAL A 229 -30.44 44.72 35.58
CA VAL A 229 -31.57 45.27 36.35
C VAL A 229 -31.42 44.88 37.83
N GLN A 230 -31.38 45.92 38.65
CA GLN A 230 -31.34 45.90 40.10
C GLN A 230 -32.77 45.70 40.63
N GLY A 231 -33.01 44.72 41.52
CA GLY A 231 -34.32 44.57 42.15
C GLY A 231 -34.55 43.23 42.85
N ASN A 232 -34.47 43.28 44.18
CA ASN A 232 -34.75 42.25 45.19
C ASN A 232 -35.84 41.18 44.91
N ALA A 233 -35.49 39.95 45.35
CA ALA A 233 -36.26 39.08 46.26
C ALA A 233 -36.77 37.71 45.74
N ARG A 234 -36.32 36.70 46.50
CA ARG A 234 -36.90 35.37 46.80
C ARG A 234 -36.80 34.27 45.74
N CYS A 235 -35.87 33.36 46.05
CA CYS A 235 -35.86 31.97 45.64
C CYS A 235 -37.14 31.25 46.11
N SER A 236 -37.83 30.58 45.17
CA SER A 236 -38.70 29.45 45.47
C SER A 236 -38.61 28.45 44.32
N CYS A 237 -38.07 27.28 44.61
CA CYS A 237 -37.98 26.15 43.72
C CYS A 237 -39.39 25.64 43.34
N VAL A 238 -39.74 25.68 42.06
CA VAL A 238 -40.87 24.92 41.51
C VAL A 238 -40.42 24.30 40.19
N GLY A 239 -40.41 22.96 40.17
CA GLY A 239 -40.03 22.17 39.01
C GLY A 239 -40.87 22.50 37.79
N LYS A 240 -40.22 22.70 36.65
CA LYS A 240 -40.85 22.75 35.34
C LYS A 240 -40.09 21.84 34.39
N SER A 241 -40.74 20.74 34.03
CA SER A 241 -40.40 19.84 32.94
C SER A 241 -40.09 20.62 31.66
N VAL A 242 -38.84 20.58 31.21
CA VAL A 242 -38.41 21.21 29.95
C VAL A 242 -38.87 20.35 28.77
N ARG A 243 -39.79 20.90 27.98
CA ARG A 243 -40.21 20.33 26.70
C ARG A 243 -39.04 20.36 25.71
N LEU A 244 -38.63 19.18 25.23
CA LEU A 244 -37.67 19.01 24.13
C LEU A 244 -38.07 19.85 22.90
N PRO A 245 -37.17 20.65 22.30
CA PRO A 245 -37.47 21.33 21.06
C PRO A 245 -37.49 20.34 19.89
N LYS A 246 -38.49 20.54 19.04
CA LYS A 246 -38.92 19.71 17.91
C LYS A 246 -37.77 19.20 17.03
N PHE A 247 -37.83 17.88 16.77
CA PHE A 247 -37.06 17.01 15.87
C PHE A 247 -36.73 17.52 14.45
N LYS A 248 -37.20 18.72 14.05
CA LYS A 248 -37.02 19.30 12.70
C LYS A 248 -35.64 19.95 12.49
N MET A 249 -35.00 20.50 13.54
CA MET A 249 -33.66 21.11 13.46
C MET A 249 -32.55 20.06 13.27
N LEU A 250 -32.72 18.86 13.83
CA LEU A 250 -31.76 17.77 13.70
C LEU A 250 -31.67 17.25 12.25
N LYS A 251 -32.80 17.10 11.55
CA LYS A 251 -32.83 16.65 10.14
C LYS A 251 -32.05 17.57 9.19
N ARG A 252 -32.09 18.90 9.39
CA ARG A 252 -31.31 19.86 8.58
C ARG A 252 -29.79 19.66 8.77
N LYS A 253 -29.32 19.50 10.02
CA LYS A 253 -27.90 19.25 10.31
C LYS A 253 -27.39 17.90 9.73
N TYR A 254 -28.20 16.85 9.75
CA TYR A 254 -27.85 15.56 9.12
C TYR A 254 -27.71 15.66 7.58
N GLY A 255 -28.50 16.50 6.93
CA GLY A 255 -28.43 16.76 5.49
C GLY A 255 -27.13 17.43 5.06
N ASP A 256 -26.65 18.43 5.80
CA ASP A 256 -25.39 19.12 5.49
C ASP A 256 -24.17 18.28 5.84
N PHE A 257 -24.25 17.47 6.90
CA PHE A 257 -23.21 16.53 7.26
C PHE A 257 -23.01 15.46 6.19
N THR A 258 -24.09 14.87 5.67
CA THR A 258 -24.02 13.90 4.55
C THR A 258 -23.49 14.54 3.26
N ARG A 259 -23.81 15.81 3.00
CA ARG A 259 -23.30 16.58 1.84
C ARG A 259 -21.80 16.91 1.97
N LYS A 260 -21.32 17.29 3.16
CA LYS A 260 -19.88 17.46 3.47
C LYS A 260 -19.11 16.14 3.38
N ILE A 261 -19.71 15.01 3.81
CA ILE A 261 -19.13 13.67 3.65
C ILE A 261 -19.00 13.25 2.18
N LYS A 262 -19.94 13.63 1.31
CA LYS A 262 -19.84 13.38 -0.14
C LYS A 262 -18.67 14.15 -0.79
N LYS A 263 -18.38 15.39 -0.34
CA LYS A 263 -17.23 16.20 -0.82
C LYS A 263 -15.87 15.67 -0.36
N LEU A 264 -15.78 15.00 0.78
CA LEU A 264 -14.53 14.44 1.35
C LEU A 264 -14.07 13.11 0.71
N ARG A 265 -14.72 12.63 -0.36
CA ARG A 265 -14.49 11.29 -0.93
C ARG A 265 -13.15 11.06 -1.63
N PHE A 266 -12.27 12.05 -1.82
CA PHE A 266 -11.10 11.86 -2.69
C PHE A 266 -9.86 12.64 -2.25
N ARG A 267 -8.92 11.97 -1.58
CA ARG A 267 -7.49 12.38 -1.58
C ARG A 267 -6.47 11.25 -1.74
N ILE A 268 -6.87 9.98 -1.63
CA ILE A 268 -6.08 8.85 -2.12
C ILE A 268 -6.90 8.19 -3.24
N LYS A 269 -6.67 8.63 -4.48
CA LYS A 269 -7.28 8.01 -5.66
C LYS A 269 -6.33 6.92 -6.17
N ILE A 270 -6.45 5.71 -5.64
CA ILE A 270 -5.98 4.53 -6.37
C ILE A 270 -7.10 4.17 -7.35
N HIS A 271 -6.81 4.31 -8.64
CA HIS A 271 -7.76 3.99 -9.71
C HIS A 271 -7.98 2.46 -9.72
N GLY A 272 -9.23 2.00 -9.87
CA GLY A 272 -9.57 0.56 -9.87
C GLY A 272 -10.13 -0.02 -8.56
N PHE A 273 -9.70 0.44 -7.38
CA PHE A 273 -10.08 -0.13 -6.07
C PHE A 273 -11.45 0.38 -5.57
N ARG A 274 -12.55 -0.07 -6.18
CA ARG A 274 -13.91 0.43 -5.84
C ARG A 274 -14.56 -0.34 -4.68
N ARG A 275 -14.31 -1.64 -4.53
CA ARG A 275 -14.94 -2.48 -3.49
C ARG A 275 -14.29 -2.27 -2.13
N PHE A 276 -12.97 -2.02 -2.09
CA PHE A 276 -12.24 -1.54 -0.90
C PHE A 276 -12.87 -0.26 -0.34
N ARG A 277 -13.22 0.65 -1.25
CA ARG A 277 -13.96 1.87 -0.91
C ARG A 277 -15.37 1.57 -0.42
N GLN A 278 -16.11 0.65 -1.02
CA GLN A 278 -17.49 0.40 -0.62
C GLN A 278 -17.56 -0.32 0.74
N ARG A 279 -16.87 -1.43 0.96
CA ARG A 279 -17.01 -2.19 2.22
C ARG A 279 -16.60 -1.41 3.48
N TRP A 280 -15.56 -0.58 3.39
CA TRP A 280 -15.08 0.22 4.53
C TRP A 280 -15.66 1.64 4.61
N LEU A 281 -16.17 2.23 3.51
CA LEU A 281 -16.74 3.58 3.51
C LEU A 281 -18.27 3.61 3.50
N THR A 282 -18.94 2.46 3.39
CA THR A 282 -20.38 2.39 3.60
C THR A 282 -20.61 2.32 5.10
N ILE A 283 -21.07 3.43 5.67
CA ILE A 283 -21.50 3.51 7.05
C ILE A 283 -22.69 2.55 7.19
N PRO A 284 -22.68 1.56 8.11
CA PRO A 284 -23.91 0.83 8.41
C PRO A 284 -24.95 1.86 8.84
N LYS A 285 -26.11 1.86 8.17
CA LYS A 285 -27.23 2.69 8.61
C LYS A 285 -27.69 2.11 9.93
N PHE A 286 -27.28 2.71 11.04
CA PHE A 286 -27.89 2.46 12.33
C PHE A 286 -29.32 3.01 12.26
N SER A 287 -30.27 2.15 11.91
CA SER A 287 -31.68 2.39 12.21
C SER A 287 -31.82 2.22 13.73
N SER A 288 -32.04 3.32 14.43
CA SER A 288 -32.38 3.29 15.86
C SER A 288 -33.77 2.66 16.01
N SER A 289 -33.80 1.34 16.15
CA SER A 289 -34.95 0.57 16.61
C SER A 289 -34.55 -0.10 17.91
N MET A 290 -34.30 0.69 18.95
CA MET A 290 -34.22 0.20 20.32
C MET A 290 -35.15 1.09 21.15
N GLY A 291 -36.42 0.70 21.20
CA GLY A 291 -37.28 1.08 22.30
C GLY A 291 -36.76 0.34 23.53
N TYR A 292 -36.31 1.09 24.54
CA TYR A 292 -35.94 0.52 25.82
C TYR A 292 -37.22 0.16 26.57
N THR A 293 -37.42 -1.12 26.87
CA THR A 293 -38.34 -1.55 27.92
C THR A 293 -37.69 -1.27 29.27
N LYS A 294 -38.34 -0.45 30.09
CA LYS A 294 -38.00 -0.33 31.51
C LYS A 294 -38.28 -1.68 32.18
N LEU A 295 -37.32 -2.17 32.95
CA LEU A 295 -37.56 -3.22 33.93
C LEU A 295 -38.15 -2.55 35.17
N ASP A 296 -39.26 -3.09 35.65
CA ASP A 296 -39.93 -2.73 36.91
C ASP A 296 -39.07 -3.10 38.14
#